data_AF-K2FK89-F1
#
_entry.id   AF-K2FK89-F1
#
_cell.length_a   1.000
_cell.length_b   1.000
_cell.length_c   1.000
_cell.angle_alpha   90.00
_cell.angle_beta   90.00
_cell.angle_gamma   90.00
#
_symmetry.space_group_name_H-M   'P 1'
#
loop_
_entity.id
_entity.type
_entity.pdbx_description
1 polymer ?
#
loop_
_entity_poly.entity_id
_entity_poly.type
_entity_poly.pdbx_seq_one_letter_code
_entity_poly.pdbx_strand_id
1 'polypeptide(L)'
;PLPLLRFAASAPVYFDRHTLSLRQGGLSMYTLDGRLRFEVGLTAGDEQRFRVEKLKEILLSRDKQGYFLVFSLGAVTEDAPEISEFPEYLVVLEPAALAA
;
A
#
# COMPACT_ATOMS: atom_id res chain seq x y z
N PRO A 1 18.30 11.01 -23.54
CA PRO A 1 17.30 9.92 -23.47
C PRO A 1 16.50 10.09 -22.19
N LEU A 2 15.18 9.89 -22.21
CA LEU A 2 14.38 9.96 -20.98
C LEU A 2 14.72 8.77 -20.07
N PRO A 3 14.81 8.97 -18.74
CA PRO A 3 15.07 7.87 -17.82
C PRO A 3 13.98 6.81 -17.93
N LEU A 4 14.39 5.55 -18.04
CA LEU A 4 13.48 4.41 -18.12
C LEU A 4 13.20 3.89 -16.71
N LEU A 5 11.97 4.08 -16.24
CA LEU A 5 11.52 3.48 -14.99
C LEU A 5 11.18 2.00 -15.22
N ARG A 6 11.91 1.09 -14.58
CA ARG A 6 11.62 -0.36 -14.62
C ARG A 6 11.31 -0.85 -13.21
N PHE A 7 10.12 -1.40 -13.03
CA PHE A 7 9.76 -2.08 -11.80
C PHE A 7 10.25 -3.53 -11.85
N ALA A 8 10.83 -4.02 -10.76
CA ALA A 8 11.11 -5.44 -10.61
C ALA A 8 9.78 -6.23 -10.62
N ALA A 9 9.81 -7.48 -11.08
CA ALA A 9 8.64 -8.36 -10.98
C ALA A 9 8.22 -8.62 -9.52
N SER A 10 9.14 -8.42 -8.58
CA SER A 10 8.93 -8.48 -7.14
C SER A 10 8.69 -7.12 -6.50
N ALA A 11 8.49 -6.06 -7.29
CA ALA A 11 8.26 -4.74 -6.74
C ALA A 11 7.01 -4.75 -5.84
N PRO A 12 7.07 -4.15 -4.65
CA PRO A 12 5.92 -4.06 -3.77
C PRO A 12 4.80 -3.26 -4.46
N VAL A 13 3.56 -3.73 -4.30
CA VAL A 13 2.38 -3.03 -4.82
C VAL A 13 1.71 -2.32 -3.66
N TYR A 14 1.73 -0.99 -3.70
CA TYR A 14 1.06 -0.15 -2.73
C TYR A 14 -0.30 0.30 -3.24
N PHE A 15 -1.29 0.33 -2.36
CA PHE A 15 -2.61 0.89 -2.64
C PHE A 15 -2.79 2.22 -1.93
N ASP A 16 -3.43 3.15 -2.61
CA ASP A 16 -3.85 4.41 -2.04
C ASP A 16 -4.90 4.16 -0.94
N ARG A 17 -4.72 4.76 0.24
CA ARG A 17 -5.62 4.62 1.39
C ARG A 17 -7.08 5.01 1.09
N HIS A 18 -7.33 5.88 0.12
CA HIS A 18 -8.65 6.33 -0.31
C HIS A 18 -9.37 5.31 -1.19
N THR A 19 -8.65 4.30 -1.69
CA THR A 19 -9.26 3.20 -2.46
C THR A 19 -9.94 2.17 -1.57
N LEU A 20 -9.66 2.20 -0.26
CA LEU A 20 -10.11 1.21 0.71
C LEU A 20 -11.35 1.68 1.48
N SER A 21 -12.27 0.77 1.74
CA SER A 21 -13.40 0.99 2.65
C SER A 21 -13.66 -0.26 3.48
N LEU A 22 -13.86 -0.08 4.79
CA LEU A 22 -14.22 -1.14 5.72
C LEU A 22 -15.72 -1.06 6.06
N ARG A 23 -16.44 -2.18 5.99
CA ARG A 23 -17.85 -2.31 6.41
C ARG A 23 -18.12 -3.70 6.99
N GLN A 24 -18.55 -3.78 8.25
CA GLN A 24 -18.95 -5.04 8.92
C GLN A 24 -17.89 -6.16 8.80
N GLY A 25 -16.61 -5.85 9.09
CA GLY A 25 -15.49 -6.80 8.88
C GLY A 25 -15.12 -7.04 7.41
N GLY A 26 -15.95 -6.64 6.46
CA GLY A 26 -15.68 -6.73 5.03
C GLY A 26 -14.82 -5.57 4.53
N LEU A 27 -13.89 -5.88 3.65
CA LEU A 27 -12.99 -4.94 3.01
C LEU A 27 -13.36 -4.78 1.53
N SER A 28 -13.42 -3.54 1.06
CA SER A 28 -13.74 -3.18 -0.31
C SER A 28 -12.69 -2.22 -0.83
N MET A 29 -12.02 -2.60 -1.92
CA MET A 29 -10.89 -1.86 -2.48
C MET A 29 -11.14 -1.56 -3.96
N TYR A 30 -10.92 -0.32 -4.38
CA TYR A 30 -10.89 0.01 -5.80
C TYR A 30 -9.60 -0.49 -6.45
N THR A 31 -9.75 -1.19 -7.56
CA THR A 31 -8.69 -1.65 -8.44
C THR A 31 -8.92 -1.10 -9.85
N LEU A 32 -7.99 -1.33 -10.77
CA LEU A 32 -8.17 -0.93 -12.17
C LEU A 32 -9.37 -1.62 -12.83
N ASP A 33 -9.70 -2.84 -12.39
CA ASP A 33 -10.80 -3.65 -12.92
C ASP A 33 -12.12 -3.50 -12.14
N GLY A 34 -12.20 -2.55 -11.20
CA GLY A 34 -13.42 -2.26 -10.45
C GLY A 34 -13.25 -2.36 -8.93
N ARG A 35 -14.17 -3.07 -8.24
CA ARG A 35 -14.13 -3.21 -6.77
C ARG A 35 -13.85 -4.64 -6.36
N LEU A 36 -12.68 -4.84 -5.77
CA LEU A 36 -12.29 -6.08 -5.11
C LEU A 36 -12.90 -6.10 -3.70
N ARG A 37 -13.67 -7.14 -3.38
CA ARG A 37 -14.35 -7.31 -2.08
C ARG A 37 -13.92 -8.62 -1.45
N PHE A 38 -13.54 -8.58 -0.19
CA PHE A 38 -13.09 -9.77 0.54
C PHE A 38 -13.48 -9.61 2.01
N GLU A 39 -13.91 -10.71 2.61
CA GLU A 39 -14.10 -10.79 4.05
C GLU A 39 -12.73 -10.89 4.68
N VAL A 40 -12.43 -9.95 5.57
CA VAL A 40 -11.23 -10.03 6.39
C VAL A 40 -11.75 -10.38 7.76
N GLY A 41 -11.37 -11.55 8.28
CA GLY A 41 -11.73 -11.98 9.62
C GLY A 41 -11.02 -11.12 10.68
N LEU A 42 -11.26 -9.80 10.66
CA LEU A 42 -10.67 -8.85 11.57
C LEU A 42 -11.13 -9.18 12.98
N THR A 43 -10.18 -9.16 13.90
CA THR A 43 -10.52 -9.21 15.31
C THR A 43 -11.25 -7.91 15.70
N ALA A 44 -12.02 -7.94 16.78
CA ALA A 44 -12.65 -6.72 17.30
C ALA A 44 -11.64 -5.62 17.63
N GLY A 45 -10.42 -5.99 18.04
CA GLY A 45 -9.31 -5.07 18.25
C GLY A 45 -8.86 -4.40 16.95
N ASP A 46 -8.66 -5.18 15.89
CA ASP A 46 -8.24 -4.63 14.59
C ASP A 46 -9.32 -3.74 13.97
N GLU A 47 -10.60 -4.12 14.06
CA GLU A 47 -11.70 -3.25 13.66
C GLU A 47 -11.66 -1.89 14.38
N GLN A 48 -11.40 -1.92 15.69
CA GLN A 48 -11.29 -0.68 16.46
C GLN A 48 -10.12 0.17 15.99
N ARG A 49 -8.96 -0.43 15.72
CA ARG A 49 -7.78 0.26 15.19
C ARG A 49 -8.08 0.93 13.84
N PHE A 50 -8.76 0.23 12.91
CA PHE A 50 -9.19 0.83 11.63
C PHE A 50 -10.16 2.01 11.79
N ARG A 51 -10.93 2.06 12.89
CA ARG A 51 -11.87 3.16 13.16
C ARG A 51 -11.21 4.37 13.79
N VAL A 52 -10.19 4.19 14.63
CA VAL A 52 -9.59 5.27 15.42
C VAL A 52 -8.23 5.75 14.90
N GLU A 53 -7.46 4.87 14.26
CA GLU A 53 -6.15 5.20 13.70
C GLU A 53 -6.28 5.60 12.23
N LYS A 54 -5.40 6.50 11.77
CA LYS A 54 -5.36 6.87 10.35
C LYS A 54 -4.61 5.79 9.58
N LEU A 55 -5.28 5.22 8.60
CA LEU A 55 -4.62 4.34 7.62
C LEU A 55 -3.61 5.16 6.81
N LYS A 56 -2.34 4.77 6.87
CA LYS A 56 -1.23 5.44 6.18
C LYS A 56 -0.91 4.73 4.86
N GLU A 57 -0.84 3.41 4.90
CA GLU A 57 -0.32 2.61 3.80
C GLU A 57 -1.01 1.24 3.76
N ILE A 58 -1.15 0.72 2.54
CA ILE A 58 -1.62 -0.64 2.28
C ILE A 58 -0.63 -1.26 1.29
N LEU A 59 -0.01 -2.37 1.69
CA LEU A 59 0.96 -3.09 0.87
C LEU A 59 0.40 -4.48 0.51
N LEU A 60 0.44 -4.83 -0.77
CA LEU A 60 0.33 -6.22 -1.21
C LEU A 60 1.67 -6.90 -1.10
N SER A 61 1.72 -7.96 -0.30
CA SER A 61 2.87 -8.84 -0.20
C SER A 61 2.49 -10.27 -0.56
N ARG A 62 3.51 -11.11 -0.71
CA ARG A 62 3.36 -12.53 -1.04
C ARG A 62 4.39 -13.35 -0.28
N ASP A 63 3.96 -14.52 0.16
CA ASP A 63 4.84 -15.57 0.64
C ASP A 63 4.56 -16.92 -0.06
N LYS A 64 4.92 -18.03 0.59
CA LYS A 64 4.66 -19.39 0.08
C LYS A 64 3.18 -19.78 0.12
N GLN A 65 2.36 -19.12 0.93
CA GLN A 65 0.96 -19.41 1.13
C GLN A 65 0.04 -18.60 0.21
N GLY A 66 0.51 -17.44 -0.25
CA GLY A 66 -0.22 -16.65 -1.24
C GLY A 66 0.01 -15.16 -1.08
N TYR A 67 -0.96 -14.37 -1.56
CA TYR A 67 -0.96 -12.92 -1.41
C TYR A 67 -1.67 -12.50 -0.13
N PHE A 68 -1.15 -11.47 0.54
CA PHE A 68 -1.75 -10.88 1.72
C PHE A 68 -1.56 -9.37 1.74
N LEU A 69 -2.42 -8.68 2.49
CA LEU A 69 -2.34 -7.23 2.67
C LEU A 69 -1.76 -6.90 4.03
N VAL A 70 -0.83 -5.95 4.04
CA VAL A 70 -0.27 -5.35 5.24
C VAL A 70 -0.81 -3.94 5.36
N PHE A 71 -1.33 -3.60 6.54
CA PHE A 71 -1.93 -2.30 6.83
C PHE A 71 -1.10 -1.56 7.87
N SER A 72 -0.57 -0.40 7.48
CA SER A 72 0.15 0.49 8.39
C SER A 72 -0.80 1.56 8.90
N LEU A 73 -1.08 1.51 10.20
CA LEU A 73 -1.94 2.45 10.92
C LEU A 73 -1.04 3.34 11.79
N GLY A 74 -1.38 4.63 11.87
CA GLY A 74 -0.63 5.58 12.68
C GLY A 74 -1.53 6.61 13.35
N ALA A 75 -0.98 7.28 14.37
CA ALA A 75 -1.68 8.32 15.10
C ALA A 75 -2.14 9.45 14.18
N VAL A 76 -3.30 10.04 14.51
CA VAL A 76 -3.76 11.31 13.94
C VAL A 76 -3.03 12.44 14.68
N THR A 77 -1.71 12.52 14.55
CA THR A 77 -1.01 13.78 14.83
C THR A 77 -1.08 14.62 13.56
N GLU A 78 -1.56 15.86 13.69
CA GLU A 78 -1.71 16.85 12.61
C GLU A 78 -0.37 17.40 12.11
N ASP A 79 0.72 16.64 12.23
CA ASP A 79 1.97 16.96 11.56
C ASP A 79 1.95 16.21 10.23
N ALA A 80 1.60 16.94 9.17
CA ALA A 80 1.76 16.48 7.80
C ALA A 80 3.21 16.01 7.62
N PRO A 81 3.45 14.72 7.30
CA PRO A 81 4.79 14.33 6.90
C PRO A 81 5.09 15.11 5.64
N GLU A 82 6.24 15.79 5.61
CA GLU A 82 6.82 16.29 4.36
C GLU A 82 6.70 15.16 3.35
N ILE A 83 6.03 15.44 2.23
CA ILE A 83 6.01 14.52 1.10
C ILE A 83 7.47 14.40 0.70
N SER A 84 8.16 13.36 1.15
CA SER A 84 9.41 12.97 0.53
C SER A 84 9.04 12.80 -0.94
N GLU A 85 9.67 13.60 -1.80
CA GLU A 85 9.31 13.75 -3.21
C GLU A 85 9.23 12.39 -3.93
N PHE A 86 9.87 11.37 -3.35
CA PHE A 86 9.71 9.96 -3.69
C PHE A 86 9.56 9.07 -2.43
N PRO A 87 8.76 7.99 -2.50
CA PRO A 87 8.71 6.94 -1.47
C PRO A 87 10.08 6.27 -1.28
N GLU A 88 10.35 5.74 -0.09
CA GLU A 88 11.63 5.06 0.24
C GLU A 88 11.97 3.87 -0.70
N TYR A 89 10.97 3.28 -1.35
CA TYR A 89 11.15 2.16 -2.28
C TYR A 89 11.46 2.58 -3.73
N LEU A 90 11.55 3.88 -4.02
CA LEU A 90 11.83 4.39 -5.37
C LEU A 90 13.34 4.62 -5.53
N VAL A 91 13.99 3.74 -6.29
CA VAL A 91 15.41 3.88 -6.66
C VAL A 91 15.49 4.50 -8.06
N VAL A 92 16.02 5.72 -8.14
CA VAL A 92 16.33 6.37 -9.42
C VAL A 92 17.68 5.85 -9.91
N LEU A 93 17.69 5.11 -11.01
CA LEU A 93 18.92 4.61 -11.64
C LEU A 93 19.39 5.56 -12.74
N GLU A 94 20.64 6.00 -12.66
CA GLU A 94 21.28 6.79 -13.70
C GLU A 94 21.44 5.96 -14.99
N PRO A 95 21.22 6.54 -16.19
CA PRO A 95 21.27 5.80 -17.45
C PRO A 95 22.59 5.03 -17.69
N ALA A 96 23.70 5.52 -17.15
CA ALA A 96 25.01 4.86 -17.26
C ALA A 96 25.09 3.51 -16.52
N ALA A 97 24.26 3.30 -15.49
CA ALA A 97 24.21 2.06 -14.73
C ALA A 97 23.45 0.92 -15.44
N LEU A 98 22.65 1.24 -16.46
CA LEU A 98 21.91 0.24 -17.26
C LEU A 98 22.70 -0.31 -18.47
N ALA A 99 23.87 0.25 -18.77
CA ALA A 99 24.65 -0.07 -19.97
C ALA A 99 25.83 -1.03 -19.74
N ALA A 100 25.97 -1.57 -18.52
CA ALA A 100 26.92 -2.63 -18.15
C ALA A 100 26.22 -4.00 -18.07
#